data_AF-A0A2K3LNM0-F1
#
_entry.id   AF-A0A2K3LNM0-F1
#
_cell.length_a   1.000
_cell.length_b   1.000
_cell.length_c   1.000
_cell.angle_alpha   90.00
_cell.angle_beta   90.00
_cell.angle_gamma   90.00
#
_symmetry.space_group_name_H-M   'P 1'
#
loop_
_entity.id
_entity.type
_entity.pdbx_description
1 polymer ?
#
loop_
_entity_poly.entity_id
_entity_poly.type
_entity_poly.pdbx_seq_one_letter_code
_entity_poly.pdbx_strand_id
1 'polypeptide(L)'
;IDTCNGYYCENFTPNENSKPKLWTENWSGWYTDFGSAISHRPTEDLAYSVARFIQNRGSFVNYYMYHGGTNFGRTSSGLFIATSYDYDAPLDEYGLPNEPKWGHLKELHKAIKQCEPALLSVDPTVTNLGSKNLEAHVYYTNSSVCAAFLANYNTKSAATVTFWNGQYDLPPWSVSILPDCKTDVFNTARVGGHSFHRRMTPTSVSFDWQSYNEEPAYSSEDDSIIANALWEQINVTRDSSDYLCVNISPNEGFIKNGQSPTLTINSAGHVLHVFVNGQLSGTVYGGLDNPKLTFSASVNLKVGNNKISLLSVAVGLPVSILFL
;
A
#
# COMPACT_ATOMS: atom_id res chain seq x y z
N ILE A 1 -18.71 -9.34 -15.31
CA ILE A 1 -18.54 -7.93 -15.74
C ILE A 1 -17.09 -7.61 -15.44
N ASP A 2 -16.32 -7.23 -16.44
CA ASP A 2 -14.94 -6.75 -16.25
C ASP A 2 -14.96 -5.38 -15.57
N THR A 3 -13.95 -5.12 -14.75
CA THR A 3 -13.88 -3.94 -13.88
C THR A 3 -12.51 -3.28 -13.99
N CYS A 4 -12.38 -2.10 -13.38
CA CYS A 4 -11.13 -1.35 -13.34
C CYS A 4 -10.62 -1.20 -11.91
N ASN A 5 -9.30 -1.19 -11.77
CA ASN A 5 -8.54 -0.91 -10.55
C ASN A 5 -7.52 0.18 -10.85
N GLY A 6 -7.25 1.05 -9.89
CA GLY A 6 -6.25 2.10 -10.04
C GLY A 6 -6.55 3.37 -9.24
N TYR A 7 -5.73 4.40 -9.43
CA TYR A 7 -6.02 5.75 -8.94
C TYR A 7 -7.13 6.44 -9.75
N TYR A 8 -7.30 6.04 -11.02
CA TYR A 8 -8.17 6.66 -12.00
C TYR A 8 -8.75 5.61 -12.95
N CYS A 9 -10.06 5.61 -13.14
CA CYS A 9 -10.77 4.69 -14.04
C CYS A 9 -11.82 5.40 -14.91
N GLU A 10 -11.78 6.73 -15.04
CA GLU A 10 -12.77 7.51 -15.78
C GLU A 10 -12.84 7.17 -17.27
N ASN A 11 -11.77 6.62 -17.85
CA ASN A 11 -11.72 6.21 -19.27
C ASN A 11 -11.94 4.71 -19.48
N PHE A 12 -12.05 3.93 -18.39
CA PHE A 12 -12.38 2.52 -18.50
C PHE A 12 -13.74 2.35 -19.19
N THR A 13 -13.81 1.39 -20.12
CA THR A 13 -15.05 0.98 -20.77
C THR A 13 -15.11 -0.55 -20.64
N PRO A 14 -16.24 -1.12 -20.18
CA PRO A 14 -16.37 -2.56 -20.09
C PRO A 14 -16.29 -3.18 -21.48
N ASN A 15 -15.99 -4.47 -21.55
CA ASN A 15 -15.81 -5.18 -22.81
C ASN A 15 -17.08 -5.28 -23.69
N GLU A 16 -18.24 -4.93 -23.15
CA GLU A 16 -19.52 -4.87 -23.87
C GLU A 16 -20.34 -3.65 -23.42
N ASN A 17 -20.99 -2.97 -24.37
CA ASN A 17 -21.78 -1.76 -24.11
C ASN A 17 -23.01 -1.98 -23.22
N SER A 18 -23.48 -3.22 -23.07
CA SER A 18 -24.61 -3.59 -22.20
C SER A 18 -24.23 -3.75 -20.74
N LYS A 19 -22.93 -3.76 -20.41
CA LYS A 19 -22.43 -3.94 -19.05
C LYS A 19 -22.23 -2.58 -18.38
N PRO A 20 -22.47 -2.50 -17.05
CA PRO A 20 -22.19 -1.28 -16.30
C PRO A 20 -20.68 -1.06 -16.16
N LYS A 21 -20.29 0.21 -16.02
CA LYS A 21 -18.91 0.61 -15.75
C LYS A 21 -18.66 0.60 -14.24
N LEU A 22 -17.78 -0.30 -13.79
CA LEU A 22 -17.51 -0.57 -12.37
C LEU A 22 -16.03 -0.35 -12.03
N TRP A 23 -15.77 0.34 -10.92
CA TRP A 23 -14.44 0.57 -10.37
C TRP A 23 -14.30 -0.16 -9.03
N THR A 24 -13.61 -1.29 -9.05
CA THR A 24 -13.48 -2.22 -7.91
C THR A 24 -12.42 -1.81 -6.90
N GLU A 25 -11.38 -1.11 -7.34
CA GLU A 25 -10.34 -0.61 -6.43
C GLU A 25 -9.95 0.83 -6.79
N ASN A 26 -10.60 1.80 -6.15
CA ASN A 26 -10.13 3.18 -6.12
C ASN A 26 -9.12 3.32 -4.99
N TRP A 27 -7.83 3.37 -5.35
CA TRP A 27 -6.75 3.33 -4.38
C TRP A 27 -6.72 4.60 -3.50
N SER A 28 -7.08 4.49 -2.23
CA SER A 28 -7.14 5.63 -1.29
C SER A 28 -5.78 6.18 -0.87
N GLY A 29 -4.72 5.44 -1.20
CA GLY A 29 -3.32 5.62 -0.83
C GLY A 29 -2.53 4.43 -1.37
N TRP A 30 -1.56 3.93 -0.60
CA TRP A 30 -0.79 2.73 -0.92
C TRP A 30 -0.44 1.95 0.35
N TYR A 31 -0.07 0.67 0.20
CA TYR A 31 0.45 -0.10 1.33
C TYR A 31 1.79 0.48 1.82
N THR A 32 2.12 0.22 3.08
CA THR A 32 3.45 0.52 3.64
C THR A 32 4.25 -0.77 3.72
N ASP A 33 5.48 -0.75 3.20
CA ASP A 33 6.45 -1.83 3.39
C ASP A 33 7.48 -1.45 4.47
N PHE A 34 8.06 -2.47 5.11
CA PHE A 34 9.14 -2.28 6.07
C PHE A 34 10.38 -1.68 5.39
N GLY A 35 10.71 -0.44 5.75
CA GLY A 35 11.85 0.30 5.19
C GLY A 35 11.45 1.52 4.35
N SER A 36 10.15 1.66 4.04
CA SER A 36 9.63 2.77 3.23
C SER A 36 8.87 3.82 4.06
N ALA A 37 8.63 4.98 3.43
CA ALA A 37 7.78 6.03 3.98
C ALA A 37 6.29 5.67 3.85
N ILE A 38 5.47 6.24 4.72
CA ILE A 38 4.01 6.12 4.63
C ILE A 38 3.52 6.89 3.40
N SER A 39 2.80 6.20 2.52
CA SER A 39 2.21 6.79 1.32
C SER A 39 0.94 7.57 1.66
N HIS A 40 0.74 8.70 1.00
CA HIS A 40 -0.45 9.54 1.16
C HIS A 40 -1.05 9.93 -0.20
N ARG A 41 -2.37 9.89 -0.31
CA ARG A 41 -3.13 10.41 -1.45
C ARG A 41 -3.99 11.59 -0.99
N PRO A 42 -3.88 12.77 -1.64
CA PRO A 42 -4.68 13.93 -1.27
C PRO A 42 -6.20 13.65 -1.30
N THR A 43 -6.91 14.22 -0.34
CA THR A 43 -8.37 14.13 -0.19
C THR A 43 -9.09 14.65 -1.44
N GLU A 44 -8.61 15.76 -1.97
CA GLU A 44 -9.12 16.46 -3.15
C GLU A 44 -9.00 15.58 -4.39
N ASP A 45 -7.84 14.93 -4.54
CA ASP A 45 -7.53 14.05 -5.67
C ASP A 45 -8.41 12.80 -5.65
N LEU A 46 -8.58 12.19 -4.48
CA LEU A 46 -9.46 11.04 -4.31
C LEU A 46 -10.92 11.41 -4.63
N ALA A 47 -11.43 12.53 -4.11
CA ALA A 47 -12.78 13.02 -4.44
C ALA A 47 -12.94 13.35 -5.93
N TYR A 48 -11.93 14.01 -6.51
CA TYR A 48 -11.89 14.36 -7.93
C TYR A 48 -11.97 13.12 -8.82
N SER A 49 -11.17 12.09 -8.52
CA SER A 49 -11.16 10.85 -9.30
C SER A 49 -12.54 10.15 -9.31
N VAL A 50 -13.25 10.15 -8.18
CA VAL A 50 -14.61 9.62 -8.06
C VAL A 50 -15.59 10.45 -8.87
N ALA A 51 -15.58 11.77 -8.72
CA ALA A 51 -16.48 12.65 -9.48
C ALA A 51 -16.25 12.52 -11.00
N ARG A 52 -14.99 12.42 -11.43
CA ARG A 52 -14.61 12.23 -12.83
C ARG A 52 -15.04 10.87 -13.39
N PHE A 53 -15.04 9.83 -12.57
CA PHE A 53 -15.59 8.54 -12.94
C PHE A 53 -17.12 8.55 -13.06
N ILE A 54 -17.81 9.08 -12.05
CA ILE A 54 -19.28 9.14 -12.01
C ILE A 54 -19.84 10.03 -13.11
N GLN A 55 -19.25 11.21 -13.35
CA GLN A 55 -19.72 12.11 -14.41
C GLN A 55 -19.66 11.43 -15.79
N ASN A 56 -18.73 10.50 -15.99
CA ASN A 56 -18.54 9.75 -17.23
C ASN A 56 -19.11 8.31 -17.16
N ARG A 57 -20.40 8.20 -16.78
CA ARG A 57 -21.20 6.96 -16.75
C ARG A 57 -20.73 5.91 -15.74
N GLY A 58 -19.88 6.30 -14.78
CA GLY A 58 -19.48 5.44 -13.68
C GLY A 58 -20.67 5.11 -12.78
N SER A 59 -20.87 3.83 -12.45
CA SER A 59 -22.06 3.37 -11.70
C SER A 59 -21.73 2.62 -10.41
N PHE A 60 -20.47 2.27 -10.19
CA PHE A 60 -19.98 1.65 -8.96
C PHE A 60 -18.55 2.09 -8.69
N VAL A 61 -18.27 2.51 -7.46
CA VAL A 61 -16.92 2.83 -6.99
C VAL A 61 -16.74 2.22 -5.61
N ASN A 62 -15.65 1.47 -5.44
CA ASN A 62 -15.22 0.94 -4.15
C ASN A 62 -13.86 1.55 -3.75
N TYR A 63 -13.74 2.03 -2.52
CA TYR A 63 -12.48 2.52 -1.98
C TYR A 63 -11.62 1.35 -1.52
N TYR A 64 -10.44 1.21 -2.12
CA TYR A 64 -9.42 0.29 -1.67
C TYR A 64 -8.28 1.11 -1.05
N MET A 65 -8.25 1.35 0.25
CA MET A 65 -9.14 0.83 1.29
C MET A 65 -10.07 1.92 1.82
N TYR A 66 -11.29 1.53 2.23
CA TYR A 66 -12.11 2.40 3.07
C TYR A 66 -11.64 2.36 4.54
N HIS A 67 -11.26 1.16 5.01
CA HIS A 67 -10.51 0.93 6.24
C HIS A 67 -9.47 -0.14 5.93
N GLY A 68 -8.19 0.18 6.13
CA GLY A 68 -7.10 -0.75 5.86
C GLY A 68 -6.79 -1.67 7.04
N GLY A 69 -6.61 -1.10 8.23
CA GLY A 69 -6.43 -1.85 9.47
C GLY A 69 -4.99 -2.37 9.69
N THR A 70 -4.87 -3.55 10.29
CA THR A 70 -3.60 -4.12 10.74
C THR A 70 -3.47 -5.58 10.31
N ASN A 71 -2.30 -5.93 9.77
CA ASN A 71 -1.88 -7.31 9.51
C ASN A 71 -1.44 -8.00 10.82
N PHE A 72 -2.40 -8.47 11.61
CA PHE A 72 -2.11 -9.15 12.88
C PHE A 72 -1.44 -10.52 12.71
N GLY A 73 -0.72 -10.94 13.75
CA GLY A 73 -0.03 -12.23 13.76
C GLY A 73 1.12 -12.29 12.75
N ARG A 74 1.38 -13.48 12.21
CA ARG A 74 2.53 -13.76 11.33
C ARG A 74 2.18 -14.39 9.98
N THR A 75 0.89 -14.49 9.67
CA THR A 75 0.37 -15.12 8.44
C THR A 75 -0.57 -14.20 7.66
N SER A 76 -0.57 -12.90 7.97
CA SER A 76 -1.48 -11.92 7.38
C SER A 76 -0.77 -11.04 6.33
N SER A 77 0.41 -10.52 6.65
CA SER A 77 1.14 -9.63 5.74
C SER A 77 1.82 -10.39 4.61
N GLY A 78 1.83 -9.77 3.44
CA GLY A 78 2.64 -10.19 2.31
C GLY A 78 4.13 -9.91 2.51
N LEU A 79 4.93 -10.30 1.52
CA LEU A 79 6.37 -10.04 1.45
C LEU A 79 6.67 -8.58 1.82
N PHE A 80 7.46 -8.36 2.88
CA PHE A 80 7.86 -7.05 3.40
C PHE A 80 6.74 -6.04 3.73
N ILE A 81 5.47 -6.42 3.61
CA ILE A 81 4.36 -5.52 3.96
C ILE A 81 4.37 -5.31 5.47
N ALA A 82 4.29 -4.05 5.87
CA ALA A 82 4.31 -3.67 7.28
C ALA A 82 3.10 -4.25 8.03
N THR A 83 3.22 -4.30 9.36
CA THR A 83 2.10 -4.67 10.23
C THR A 83 0.93 -3.71 10.06
N SER A 84 1.20 -2.40 9.90
CA SER A 84 0.17 -1.42 9.57
C SER A 84 -0.26 -1.57 8.11
N TYR A 85 -1.57 -1.64 7.89
CA TYR A 85 -2.18 -1.60 6.56
C TYR A 85 -3.08 -0.36 6.41
N ASP A 86 -2.73 0.75 7.07
CA ASP A 86 -3.50 2.03 7.12
C ASP A 86 -3.99 2.51 5.73
N TYR A 87 -3.14 2.40 4.70
CA TYR A 87 -3.44 2.74 3.31
C TYR A 87 -3.86 4.21 3.07
N ASP A 88 -3.59 5.10 4.04
CA ASP A 88 -4.14 6.46 4.07
C ASP A 88 -5.67 6.46 3.87
N ALA A 89 -6.33 5.42 4.39
CA ALA A 89 -7.75 5.17 4.18
C ALA A 89 -8.61 6.25 4.86
N PRO A 90 -9.89 6.42 4.42
CA PRO A 90 -10.86 7.27 5.11
C PRO A 90 -11.05 6.92 6.60
N LEU A 91 -10.94 5.65 6.97
CA LEU A 91 -10.77 5.24 8.37
C LEU A 91 -9.33 4.75 8.57
N ASP A 92 -8.61 5.36 9.50
CA ASP A 92 -7.22 5.01 9.77
C ASP A 92 -7.07 3.58 10.33
N GLU A 93 -5.83 3.13 10.52
CA GLU A 93 -5.53 1.81 11.08
C GLU A 93 -6.30 1.48 12.36
N TYR A 94 -6.55 2.49 13.21
CA TYR A 94 -7.21 2.34 14.51
C TYR A 94 -8.73 2.52 14.42
N GLY A 95 -9.28 2.71 13.22
CA GLY A 95 -10.70 2.89 12.96
C GLY A 95 -11.20 4.30 13.23
N LEU A 96 -10.32 5.28 13.42
CA LEU A 96 -10.71 6.69 13.58
C LEU A 96 -10.94 7.34 12.20
N PRO A 97 -11.89 8.28 12.08
CA PRO A 97 -12.05 9.07 10.86
C PRO A 97 -10.77 9.85 10.53
N ASN A 98 -10.19 9.56 9.37
CA ASN A 98 -9.04 10.30 8.84
C ASN A 98 -9.54 11.60 8.20
N GLU A 99 -9.61 12.68 8.98
CA GLU A 99 -10.06 13.98 8.50
C GLU A 99 -8.93 14.80 7.89
N PRO A 100 -9.18 15.52 6.78
CA PRO A 100 -10.51 15.81 6.22
C PRO A 100 -11.01 14.78 5.18
N LYS A 101 -10.26 13.68 4.94
CA LYS A 101 -10.58 12.71 3.89
C LYS A 101 -11.95 12.08 4.07
N TRP A 102 -12.22 11.57 5.27
CA TRP A 102 -13.50 10.93 5.59
C TRP A 102 -14.69 11.87 5.40
N GLY A 103 -14.63 13.07 6.01
CA GLY A 103 -15.70 14.05 5.96
C GLY A 103 -15.94 14.57 4.54
N HIS A 104 -14.87 14.86 3.79
CA HIS A 104 -14.99 15.35 2.42
C HIS A 104 -15.62 14.31 1.48
N LEU A 105 -15.23 13.02 1.60
CA LEU A 105 -15.85 11.95 0.82
C LEU A 105 -17.30 11.70 1.21
N LYS A 106 -17.65 11.85 2.50
CA LYS A 106 -19.04 11.80 2.96
C LYS A 106 -19.90 12.89 2.32
N GLU A 107 -19.41 14.12 2.24
CA GLU A 107 -20.14 15.21 1.57
C GLU A 107 -20.22 14.99 0.05
N LEU A 108 -19.16 14.45 -0.58
CA LEU A 108 -19.21 14.00 -1.97
C LEU A 108 -20.33 12.97 -2.19
N HIS A 109 -20.44 11.95 -1.33
CA HIS A 109 -21.47 10.92 -1.45
C HIS A 109 -22.88 11.49 -1.29
N LYS A 110 -23.08 12.45 -0.37
CA LYS A 110 -24.36 13.16 -0.25
C LYS A 110 -24.70 13.92 -1.53
N ALA A 111 -23.73 14.60 -2.14
CA ALA A 111 -23.94 15.30 -3.41
C ALA A 111 -24.32 14.33 -4.54
N ILE A 112 -23.59 13.21 -4.67
CA ILE A 112 -23.90 12.15 -5.65
C ILE A 112 -25.31 11.57 -5.41
N LYS A 113 -25.71 11.38 -4.15
CA LYS A 113 -27.05 10.87 -3.81
C LYS A 113 -28.17 11.83 -4.21
N GLN A 114 -27.94 13.14 -4.14
CA GLN A 114 -28.91 14.11 -4.67
C GLN A 114 -29.01 14.03 -6.20
N CYS A 115 -27.93 13.67 -6.90
CA CYS A 115 -27.92 13.46 -8.35
C CYS A 115 -28.49 12.10 -8.79
N GLU A 116 -28.69 11.14 -7.89
CA GLU A 116 -29.02 9.74 -8.19
C GLU A 116 -30.24 9.57 -9.13
N PRO A 117 -31.37 10.29 -8.95
CA PRO A 117 -32.50 10.18 -9.88
C PRO A 117 -32.13 10.54 -11.32
N ALA A 118 -31.25 11.54 -11.52
CA ALA A 118 -30.78 11.93 -12.85
C ALA A 118 -29.79 10.90 -13.43
N LEU A 119 -28.81 10.49 -12.61
CA LEU A 119 -27.74 9.55 -12.98
C LEU A 119 -28.27 8.19 -13.44
N LEU A 120 -29.38 7.73 -12.86
CA LEU A 120 -29.99 6.44 -13.18
C LEU A 120 -30.97 6.49 -14.37
N SER A 121 -31.35 7.68 -14.81
CA SER A 121 -32.41 7.84 -15.82
C SER A 121 -31.86 8.00 -17.24
N VAL A 122 -30.68 8.59 -17.40
CA VAL A 122 -30.11 8.95 -18.71
C VAL A 122 -28.59 8.88 -18.70
N ASP A 123 -28.00 8.80 -19.89
CA ASP A 123 -26.57 9.02 -20.08
C ASP A 123 -26.25 10.53 -20.13
N PRO A 124 -25.01 10.94 -19.77
CA PRO A 124 -24.62 12.34 -19.77
C PRO A 124 -24.49 12.88 -21.21
N THR A 125 -24.89 14.13 -21.39
CA THR A 125 -24.48 14.95 -22.53
C THR A 125 -23.26 15.78 -22.14
N VAL A 126 -22.17 15.67 -22.90
CA VAL A 126 -20.91 16.39 -22.63
C VAL A 126 -20.86 17.68 -23.44
N THR A 127 -20.59 18.80 -22.79
CA THR A 127 -20.50 20.13 -23.42
C THR A 127 -19.20 20.82 -23.01
N ASN A 128 -18.50 21.44 -23.96
CA ASN A 128 -17.31 22.26 -23.66
C ASN A 128 -17.73 23.62 -23.08
N LEU A 129 -17.06 24.06 -22.00
CA LEU A 129 -17.33 25.32 -21.30
C LEU A 129 -16.33 26.41 -21.68
N GLY A 130 -16.09 26.58 -22.98
CA GLY A 130 -15.24 27.63 -23.54
C GLY A 130 -13.76 27.27 -23.73
N SER A 131 -13.25 26.19 -23.13
CA SER A 131 -11.91 25.66 -23.41
C SER A 131 -11.86 24.14 -23.31
N LYS A 132 -10.87 23.51 -23.96
CA LYS A 132 -10.71 22.04 -24.00
C LYS A 132 -10.52 21.37 -22.62
N ASN A 133 -10.20 22.12 -21.59
CA ASN A 133 -9.99 21.61 -20.23
C ASN A 133 -11.21 21.84 -19.32
N LEU A 134 -12.29 22.42 -19.85
CA LEU A 134 -13.49 22.77 -19.10
C LEU A 134 -14.69 22.08 -19.73
N GLU A 135 -15.33 21.19 -18.99
CA GLU A 135 -16.45 20.40 -19.48
C GLU A 135 -17.63 20.42 -18.51
N ALA A 136 -18.84 20.40 -19.05
CA ALA A 136 -20.05 20.06 -18.34
C ALA A 136 -20.54 18.68 -18.77
N HIS A 137 -20.77 17.80 -17.82
CA HIS A 137 -21.42 16.50 -18.01
C HIS A 137 -22.83 16.61 -17.43
N VAL A 138 -23.84 16.62 -18.29
CA VAL A 138 -25.23 16.95 -17.91
C VAL A 138 -26.13 15.74 -18.07
N TYR A 139 -26.73 15.31 -16.97
CA TYR A 139 -27.76 14.28 -16.90
C TYR A 139 -29.12 14.99 -16.82
N TYR A 140 -29.81 15.12 -17.95
CA TYR A 140 -31.07 15.83 -18.03
C TYR A 140 -32.16 14.98 -18.67
N THR A 141 -33.34 15.00 -18.05
CA THR A 141 -34.55 14.35 -18.56
C THR A 141 -35.61 15.41 -18.90
N ASN A 142 -36.45 15.12 -19.90
CA ASN A 142 -37.58 16.01 -20.25
C ASN A 142 -38.59 16.20 -19.10
N SER A 143 -38.53 15.36 -18.06
CA SER A 143 -39.33 15.41 -16.83
C SER A 143 -38.72 16.29 -15.73
N SER A 144 -37.86 17.25 -16.06
CA SER A 144 -37.26 18.24 -15.15
C SER A 144 -36.32 17.71 -14.06
N VAL A 145 -35.88 16.45 -14.14
CA VAL A 145 -34.78 15.92 -13.31
C VAL A 145 -33.46 16.25 -14.01
N CYS A 146 -32.56 16.96 -13.33
CA CYS A 146 -31.31 17.44 -13.89
C CYS A 146 -30.16 17.36 -12.88
N ALA A 147 -29.03 16.75 -13.24
CA ALA A 147 -27.79 16.88 -12.50
C ALA A 147 -26.65 17.26 -13.46
N ALA A 148 -25.74 18.13 -13.03
CA ALA A 148 -24.58 18.54 -13.81
C ALA A 148 -23.29 18.42 -13.01
N PHE A 149 -22.23 18.03 -13.70
CA PHE A 149 -20.86 18.00 -13.19
C PHE A 149 -20.03 18.96 -14.04
N LEU A 150 -19.47 19.99 -13.41
CA LEU A 150 -18.65 21.01 -14.08
C LEU A 150 -17.19 20.75 -13.74
N ALA A 151 -16.42 20.27 -14.71
CA ALA A 151 -15.05 19.81 -14.51
C ALA A 151 -14.03 20.81 -15.06
N ASN A 152 -12.98 21.04 -14.26
CA ASN A 152 -11.76 21.72 -14.69
C ASN A 152 -10.58 20.76 -14.60
N TYR A 153 -10.12 20.30 -15.76
CA TYR A 153 -8.98 19.38 -15.90
C TYR A 153 -7.63 20.08 -15.87
N ASN A 154 -7.59 21.42 -15.83
CA ASN A 154 -6.33 22.13 -15.72
C ASN A 154 -5.76 21.94 -14.31
N THR A 155 -4.53 21.42 -14.23
CA THR A 155 -3.87 21.13 -12.96
C THR A 155 -3.29 22.36 -12.26
N LYS A 156 -3.25 23.52 -12.93
CA LYS A 156 -2.56 24.72 -12.44
C LYS A 156 -3.43 25.97 -12.34
N SER A 157 -4.43 26.12 -13.21
CA SER A 157 -5.24 27.34 -13.28
C SER A 157 -6.70 27.10 -12.93
N ALA A 158 -7.23 27.94 -12.04
CA ALA A 158 -8.66 28.07 -11.84
C ALA A 158 -9.31 28.69 -13.10
N ALA A 159 -10.61 28.47 -13.26
CA ALA A 159 -11.40 29.07 -14.34
C ALA A 159 -12.80 29.40 -13.84
N THR A 160 -13.36 30.51 -14.32
CA THR A 160 -14.75 30.85 -14.10
C THR A 160 -15.54 30.52 -15.36
N VAL A 161 -16.57 29.68 -15.24
CA VAL A 161 -17.39 29.22 -16.37
C VAL A 161 -18.81 29.72 -16.24
N THR A 162 -19.40 30.08 -17.38
CA THR A 162 -20.84 30.32 -17.47
C THR A 162 -21.50 29.01 -17.89
N PHE A 163 -22.33 28.44 -17.01
CA PHE A 163 -23.12 27.26 -17.31
C PHE A 163 -24.61 27.61 -17.16
N TRP A 164 -25.32 27.58 -18.29
CA TRP A 164 -26.67 28.11 -18.43
C TRP A 164 -26.77 29.54 -17.90
N ASN A 165 -27.61 29.80 -16.90
CA ASN A 165 -27.84 31.13 -16.35
C ASN A 165 -26.98 31.42 -15.09
N GLY A 166 -26.02 30.55 -14.76
CA GLY A 166 -25.15 30.68 -13.59
C GLY A 166 -23.67 30.83 -13.97
N GLN A 167 -22.90 31.41 -13.04
CA GLN A 167 -21.45 31.56 -13.14
C GLN A 167 -20.79 30.79 -12.00
N TYR A 168 -19.81 29.96 -12.31
CA TYR A 168 -19.21 29.02 -11.36
C TYR A 168 -17.68 29.11 -11.42
N ASP A 169 -17.06 29.26 -10.26
CA ASP A 169 -15.60 29.26 -10.13
C ASP A 169 -15.08 27.84 -9.91
N LEU A 170 -14.33 27.31 -10.86
CA LEU A 170 -13.76 25.97 -10.77
C LEU A 170 -12.27 26.06 -10.40
N PRO A 171 -11.87 25.62 -9.20
CA PRO A 171 -10.45 25.45 -8.86
C PRO A 171 -9.71 24.55 -9.86
N PRO A 172 -8.36 24.59 -9.91
CA PRO A 172 -7.60 23.63 -10.68
C PRO A 172 -7.92 22.19 -10.26
N TRP A 173 -7.92 21.25 -11.20
CA TRP A 173 -8.11 19.81 -10.94
C TRP A 173 -9.33 19.51 -10.08
N SER A 174 -10.49 20.04 -10.47
CA SER A 174 -11.70 19.94 -9.65
C SER A 174 -12.96 19.67 -10.46
N VAL A 175 -13.98 19.14 -9.79
CA VAL A 175 -15.34 18.99 -10.31
C VAL A 175 -16.33 19.60 -9.31
N SER A 176 -17.17 20.52 -9.77
CA SER A 176 -18.35 20.98 -9.03
C SER A 176 -19.58 20.14 -9.39
N ILE A 177 -20.41 19.81 -8.40
CA ILE A 177 -21.60 18.96 -8.53
C ILE A 177 -22.85 19.81 -8.28
N LEU A 178 -23.75 19.82 -9.26
CA LEU A 178 -25.00 20.59 -9.24
C LEU A 178 -26.19 19.62 -9.40
N PRO A 179 -26.82 19.16 -8.31
CA PRO A 179 -27.89 18.14 -8.35
C PRO A 179 -29.21 18.60 -8.96
N ASP A 180 -29.35 19.89 -9.24
CA ASP A 180 -30.48 20.55 -9.90
C ASP A 180 -30.02 21.34 -11.15
N CYS A 181 -28.76 21.16 -11.56
CA CYS A 181 -28.07 21.92 -12.60
C CYS A 181 -27.96 23.44 -12.35
N LYS A 182 -28.15 23.90 -11.09
CA LYS A 182 -28.13 25.32 -10.72
C LYS A 182 -27.29 25.61 -9.46
N THR A 183 -27.41 24.77 -8.44
CA THR A 183 -26.82 25.02 -7.13
C THR A 183 -25.56 24.17 -6.98
N ASP A 184 -24.40 24.80 -6.88
CA ASP A 184 -23.13 24.12 -6.58
C ASP A 184 -23.11 23.70 -5.10
N VAL A 185 -23.42 22.43 -4.83
CA VAL A 185 -23.48 21.89 -3.45
C VAL A 185 -22.16 21.31 -2.98
N PHE A 186 -21.24 21.00 -3.91
CA PHE A 186 -19.97 20.36 -3.60
C PHE A 186 -18.95 20.57 -4.71
N ASN A 187 -17.72 20.93 -4.35
CA ASN A 187 -16.58 20.92 -5.27
C ASN A 187 -15.44 20.06 -4.70
N THR A 188 -14.85 19.21 -5.53
CA THR A 188 -13.84 18.22 -5.08
C THR A 188 -12.57 18.84 -4.50
N ALA A 189 -12.22 20.08 -4.85
CA ALA A 189 -11.05 20.78 -4.35
C ALA A 189 -11.36 21.79 -3.23
N ARG A 190 -12.63 22.05 -2.93
CA ARG A 190 -13.04 22.94 -1.82
C ARG A 190 -13.29 22.11 -0.56
N VAL A 191 -12.19 21.68 0.06
CA VAL A 191 -12.27 20.86 1.28
C VAL A 191 -12.75 21.71 2.46
N GLY A 192 -13.92 21.35 2.98
CA GLY A 192 -14.44 21.89 4.24
C GLY A 192 -14.13 20.96 5.41
N GLY A 193 -13.94 21.54 6.60
CA GLY A 193 -13.71 20.78 7.84
C GLY A 193 -12.34 21.04 8.47
N HIS A 194 -12.17 20.54 9.70
CA HIS A 194 -10.90 20.64 10.42
C HIS A 194 -10.04 19.42 10.09
N SER A 195 -8.77 19.64 9.78
CA SER A 195 -7.78 18.56 9.73
C SER A 195 -7.46 18.12 11.16
N PHE A 196 -7.50 16.82 11.44
CA PHE A 196 -7.06 16.28 12.72
C PHE A 196 -5.61 15.81 12.63
N HIS A 197 -4.77 16.29 13.55
CA HIS A 197 -3.41 15.79 13.68
C HIS A 197 -3.40 14.59 14.64
N ARG A 198 -3.05 13.42 14.09
CA ARG A 198 -2.85 12.20 14.87
C ARG A 198 -1.77 12.43 15.92
N ARG A 199 -2.03 12.03 17.16
CA ARG A 199 -1.08 12.13 18.27
C ARG A 199 -1.09 10.84 19.09
N MET A 200 0.06 10.18 19.15
CA MET A 200 0.28 9.04 20.04
C MET A 200 0.87 9.58 21.34
N THR A 201 0.07 9.69 22.41
CA THR A 201 0.55 10.11 23.73
C THR A 201 0.79 8.89 24.62
N PRO A 202 1.98 8.74 25.22
CA PRO A 202 2.24 7.63 26.13
C PRO A 202 1.30 7.70 27.33
N THR A 203 0.82 6.55 27.77
CA THR A 203 0.08 6.42 29.02
C THR A 203 1.09 6.24 30.17
N SER A 204 0.73 6.66 31.38
CA SER A 204 1.60 6.66 32.58
C SER A 204 1.81 5.27 33.19
N VAL A 205 1.82 4.22 32.36
CA VAL A 205 1.96 2.82 32.79
C VAL A 205 3.40 2.39 32.57
N SER A 206 4.05 1.92 33.63
CA SER A 206 5.34 1.23 33.56
C SER A 206 5.12 -0.28 33.54
N PHE A 207 5.91 -0.99 32.76
CA PHE A 207 5.88 -2.45 32.69
C PHE A 207 7.06 -3.05 33.45
N ASP A 208 6.79 -4.06 34.29
CA ASP A 208 7.81 -4.85 34.98
C ASP A 208 8.27 -5.99 34.06
N TRP A 209 9.39 -5.77 33.37
CA TRP A 209 9.90 -6.70 32.37
C TRP A 209 10.69 -7.86 32.97
N GLN A 210 10.54 -9.04 32.38
CA GLN A 210 11.43 -10.20 32.54
C GLN A 210 12.11 -10.49 31.20
N SER A 211 13.29 -11.10 31.22
CA SER A 211 14.02 -11.47 30.00
C SER A 211 14.42 -12.93 30.01
N TYR A 212 14.44 -13.52 28.82
CA TYR A 212 14.99 -14.84 28.53
C TYR A 212 15.87 -14.71 27.28
N ASN A 213 17.09 -15.23 27.32
CA ASN A 213 18.00 -15.21 26.19
C ASN A 213 17.81 -16.48 25.37
N GLU A 214 17.38 -16.30 24.12
CA GLU A 214 17.35 -17.39 23.15
C GLU A 214 18.78 -17.65 22.67
N GLU A 215 19.29 -18.86 22.92
CA GLU A 215 20.61 -19.27 22.44
C GLU A 215 20.48 -19.84 21.02
N PRO A 216 21.44 -19.58 20.11
CA PRO A 216 21.44 -20.23 18.79
C PRO A 216 21.41 -21.75 18.98
N ALA A 217 20.47 -22.44 18.31
CA ALA A 217 20.32 -23.87 18.56
C ALA A 217 21.64 -24.60 18.37
N TYR A 218 22.00 -25.41 19.37
CA TYR A 218 23.18 -26.23 19.30
C TYR A 218 22.91 -27.39 18.36
N SER A 219 23.89 -27.72 17.52
CA SER A 219 23.92 -28.97 16.76
C SER A 219 24.05 -30.18 17.73
N SER A 220 23.04 -30.46 18.55
CA SER A 220 22.88 -31.74 19.21
C SER A 220 22.11 -32.66 18.26
N GLU A 221 22.56 -33.91 18.18
CA GLU A 221 22.08 -34.90 17.22
C GLU A 221 20.56 -35.19 17.33
N ASP A 222 19.91 -34.80 18.43
CA ASP A 222 18.54 -35.21 18.76
C ASP A 222 17.43 -34.42 18.02
N ASP A 223 17.67 -33.17 17.56
CA ASP A 223 16.61 -32.30 16.98
C ASP A 223 16.92 -31.75 15.58
N SER A 224 18.02 -32.16 14.92
CA SER A 224 18.44 -31.62 13.63
C SER A 224 18.14 -32.56 12.45
N ILE A 225 17.52 -32.03 11.38
CA ILE A 225 17.39 -32.75 10.10
C ILE A 225 18.67 -32.54 9.30
N ILE A 226 19.43 -33.61 9.06
CA ILE A 226 20.71 -33.55 8.35
C ILE A 226 20.48 -33.79 6.85
N ALA A 227 20.96 -32.86 6.02
CA ALA A 227 20.98 -32.99 4.57
C ALA A 227 22.37 -32.65 3.99
N ASN A 228 22.78 -33.35 2.93
CA ASN A 228 24.03 -33.08 2.22
C ASN A 228 23.90 -31.92 1.19
N ALA A 229 22.85 -31.11 1.29
CA ALA A 229 22.56 -30.00 0.39
C ALA A 229 21.83 -28.88 1.14
N LEU A 230 21.97 -27.64 0.65
CA LEU A 230 21.09 -26.55 1.07
C LEU A 230 19.71 -26.78 0.48
N TRP A 231 18.69 -26.64 1.32
CA TRP A 231 17.31 -26.81 0.92
C TRP A 231 16.59 -25.45 0.91
N GLU A 232 15.54 -25.35 0.11
CA GLU A 232 14.74 -24.13 0.03
C GLU A 232 13.88 -23.97 1.29
N GLN A 233 13.86 -22.75 1.84
CA GLN A 233 13.32 -22.46 3.17
C GLN A 233 11.83 -22.81 3.29
N ILE A 234 10.99 -22.53 2.30
CA ILE A 234 9.54 -22.84 2.36
C ILE A 234 9.32 -24.35 2.34
N ASN A 235 10.10 -25.10 1.57
CA ASN A 235 10.00 -26.55 1.46
C ASN A 235 10.39 -27.30 2.74
N VAL A 236 11.32 -26.75 3.53
CA VAL A 236 11.84 -27.42 4.74
C VAL A 236 11.17 -26.93 6.01
N THR A 237 11.03 -25.61 6.12
CA THR A 237 11.15 -25.03 7.45
C THR A 237 9.82 -24.74 8.11
N ARG A 238 8.75 -24.45 7.37
CA ARG A 238 7.58 -23.78 7.99
C ARG A 238 8.02 -22.64 8.95
N ASP A 239 9.15 -21.96 8.67
CA ASP A 239 9.86 -20.98 9.53
C ASP A 239 10.82 -21.55 10.60
N SER A 240 11.95 -22.15 10.19
CA SER A 240 12.99 -22.77 11.02
C SER A 240 14.41 -22.55 10.45
N SER A 241 15.46 -22.75 11.26
CA SER A 241 16.86 -22.34 11.00
C SER A 241 17.74 -23.42 10.36
N ASP A 242 18.81 -23.00 9.65
CA ASP A 242 19.79 -23.89 8.99
C ASP A 242 21.17 -23.86 9.69
N TYR A 243 21.88 -25.00 9.69
CA TYR A 243 23.16 -25.16 10.41
C TYR A 243 24.27 -25.75 9.53
N LEU A 244 25.49 -25.23 9.69
CA LEU A 244 26.70 -25.74 9.02
C LEU A 244 27.87 -25.91 10.02
N CYS A 245 28.48 -27.10 10.03
CA CYS A 245 29.69 -27.37 10.82
C CYS A 245 30.90 -27.44 9.88
N VAL A 246 31.98 -26.72 10.22
CA VAL A 246 33.22 -26.69 9.42
C VAL A 246 34.43 -26.98 10.32
N ASN A 247 35.30 -27.89 9.89
CA ASN A 247 36.54 -28.21 10.58
C ASN A 247 37.72 -27.48 9.91
N ILE A 248 38.45 -26.68 10.69
CA ILE A 248 39.59 -25.88 10.22
C ILE A 248 40.89 -26.56 10.62
N SER A 249 41.70 -26.89 9.61
CA SER A 249 43.01 -27.49 9.79
C SER A 249 44.00 -26.51 10.45
N PRO A 250 44.89 -26.98 11.35
CA PRO A 250 45.97 -26.14 11.90
C PRO A 250 46.93 -25.57 10.83
N ASN A 251 46.94 -26.15 9.63
CA ASN A 251 47.84 -25.78 8.55
C ASN A 251 47.31 -24.67 7.62
N GLU A 252 46.09 -24.18 7.87
CA GLU A 252 45.46 -23.14 7.06
C GLU A 252 46.29 -21.85 7.00
N GLY A 253 46.37 -21.25 5.81
CA GLY A 253 47.23 -20.10 5.56
C GLY A 253 46.87 -18.87 6.40
N PHE A 254 45.58 -18.68 6.70
CA PHE A 254 45.11 -17.54 7.50
C PHE A 254 45.53 -17.64 8.98
N ILE A 255 45.60 -18.87 9.52
CA ILE A 255 46.11 -19.15 10.88
C ILE A 255 47.59 -18.77 10.99
N LYS A 256 48.38 -19.05 9.95
CA LYS A 256 49.82 -18.77 9.92
C LYS A 256 50.15 -17.27 9.73
N ASN A 257 49.27 -16.54 9.05
CA ASN A 257 49.49 -15.14 8.71
C ASN A 257 48.76 -14.16 9.64
N GLY A 258 48.03 -14.65 10.66
CA GLY A 258 47.24 -13.83 11.58
C GLY A 258 46.04 -13.14 10.93
N GLN A 259 45.60 -13.60 9.76
CA GLN A 259 44.47 -13.03 9.02
C GLN A 259 43.18 -13.79 9.36
N SER A 260 42.05 -13.08 9.34
CA SER A 260 40.72 -13.72 9.44
C SER A 260 40.20 -14.06 8.06
N PRO A 261 39.68 -15.27 7.83
CA PRO A 261 39.09 -15.64 6.55
C PRO A 261 37.79 -14.88 6.31
N THR A 262 37.47 -14.63 5.05
CA THR A 262 36.19 -14.02 4.66
C THR A 262 35.14 -15.11 4.46
N LEU A 263 34.02 -15.00 5.17
CA LEU A 263 32.84 -15.84 4.97
C LEU A 263 31.85 -15.10 4.08
N THR A 264 31.53 -15.70 2.93
CA THR A 264 30.53 -15.19 2.00
C THR A 264 29.34 -16.14 1.94
N ILE A 265 28.14 -15.63 2.19
CA ILE A 265 26.89 -16.40 2.15
C ILE A 265 25.89 -15.66 1.26
N ASN A 266 25.38 -16.35 0.24
CA ASN A 266 24.29 -15.86 -0.59
C ASN A 266 22.98 -16.50 -0.12
N SER A 267 21.94 -15.70 0.11
CA SER A 267 20.61 -16.15 0.50
C SER A 267 19.55 -15.58 -0.45
N ALA A 268 18.45 -16.32 -0.62
CA ALA A 268 17.27 -15.84 -1.33
C ALA A 268 16.51 -14.74 -0.56
N GLY A 269 16.81 -14.54 0.73
CA GLY A 269 16.16 -13.58 1.61
C GLY A 269 15.44 -14.24 2.79
N HIS A 270 14.79 -13.47 3.67
CA HIS A 270 14.60 -12.01 3.64
C HIS A 270 15.50 -11.26 4.64
N VAL A 271 15.89 -11.94 5.72
CA VAL A 271 16.92 -11.51 6.67
C VAL A 271 17.81 -12.70 6.97
N LEU A 272 19.11 -12.45 7.14
CA LEU A 272 20.09 -13.46 7.52
C LEU A 272 20.92 -12.93 8.69
N HIS A 273 20.93 -13.70 9.78
CA HIS A 273 21.88 -13.53 10.87
C HIS A 273 22.92 -14.66 10.82
N VAL A 274 24.19 -14.29 10.89
CA VAL A 274 25.31 -15.24 10.83
C VAL A 274 25.97 -15.32 12.18
N PHE A 275 25.93 -16.50 12.80
CA PHE A 275 26.60 -16.77 14.06
C PHE A 275 27.82 -17.66 13.84
N VAL A 276 28.93 -17.30 14.47
CA VAL A 276 30.18 -18.07 14.45
C VAL A 276 30.52 -18.42 15.88
N ASN A 277 30.59 -19.72 16.18
CA ASN A 277 30.86 -20.25 17.52
C ASN A 277 29.94 -19.67 18.60
N GLY A 278 28.65 -19.52 18.28
CA GLY A 278 27.62 -18.97 19.17
C GLY A 278 27.60 -17.43 19.25
N GLN A 279 28.53 -16.72 18.62
CA GLN A 279 28.58 -15.26 18.63
C GLN A 279 28.04 -14.68 17.32
N LEU A 280 27.20 -13.65 17.40
CA LEU A 280 26.69 -12.95 16.22
C LEU A 280 27.86 -12.28 15.48
N SER A 281 28.11 -12.70 14.25
CA SER A 281 29.13 -12.14 13.38
C SER A 281 28.59 -11.04 12.46
N GLY A 282 27.28 -11.01 12.21
CA GLY A 282 26.62 -9.92 11.52
C GLY A 282 25.23 -10.27 11.00
N THR A 283 24.56 -9.24 10.49
CA THR A 283 23.18 -9.29 10.00
C THR A 283 23.10 -8.60 8.64
N VAL A 284 22.40 -9.21 7.69
CA VAL A 284 22.00 -8.57 6.42
C VAL A 284 20.51 -8.78 6.19
N TYR A 285 19.86 -7.80 5.56
CA TYR A 285 18.43 -7.85 5.26
C TYR A 285 18.14 -7.18 3.92
N GLY A 286 17.03 -7.59 3.31
CA GLY A 286 16.60 -7.14 2.00
C GLY A 286 15.53 -6.07 2.10
N GLY A 287 14.93 -5.75 0.95
CA GLY A 287 13.70 -4.97 0.87
C GLY A 287 12.70 -5.64 -0.06
N LEU A 288 11.51 -5.05 -0.20
CA LEU A 288 10.42 -5.58 -1.02
C LEU A 288 10.87 -5.91 -2.46
N ASP A 289 11.57 -4.98 -3.12
CA ASP A 289 12.00 -5.13 -4.51
C ASP A 289 13.21 -6.07 -4.67
N ASN A 290 14.07 -6.13 -3.65
CA ASN A 290 15.31 -6.90 -3.66
C ASN A 290 15.44 -7.73 -2.37
N PRO A 291 14.76 -8.88 -2.28
CA PRO A 291 14.80 -9.73 -1.09
C PRO A 291 16.11 -10.52 -0.95
N LYS A 292 16.84 -10.74 -2.05
CA LYS A 292 18.09 -11.51 -2.08
C LYS A 292 19.21 -10.83 -1.31
N LEU A 293 20.05 -11.63 -0.64
CA LEU A 293 21.08 -11.15 0.27
C LEU A 293 22.45 -11.75 -0.03
N THR A 294 23.48 -10.96 0.22
CA THR A 294 24.86 -11.45 0.33
C THR A 294 25.46 -10.93 1.63
N PHE A 295 25.79 -11.85 2.53
CA PHE A 295 26.67 -11.57 3.66
C PHE A 295 28.11 -11.79 3.22
N SER A 296 29.02 -10.86 3.50
CA SER A 296 30.44 -11.02 3.28
C SER A 296 31.22 -10.26 4.36
N ALA A 297 31.87 -11.00 5.26
CA ALA A 297 32.66 -10.39 6.33
C ALA A 297 33.80 -11.30 6.77
N SER A 298 34.83 -10.71 7.35
CA SER A 298 35.91 -11.44 8.03
C SER A 298 35.37 -12.08 9.31
N VAL A 299 35.57 -13.39 9.47
CA VAL A 299 35.07 -14.17 10.61
C VAL A 299 36.21 -14.75 11.45
N ASN A 300 36.03 -14.81 12.75
CA ASN A 300 37.03 -15.37 13.66
C ASN A 300 36.86 -16.89 13.80
N LEU A 301 37.60 -17.64 12.98
CA LEU A 301 37.66 -19.11 13.05
C LEU A 301 38.87 -19.57 13.85
N LYS A 302 38.66 -20.54 14.73
CA LYS A 302 39.70 -21.17 15.56
C LYS A 302 40.21 -22.45 14.92
N VAL A 303 41.38 -22.92 15.32
CA VAL A 303 41.87 -24.25 14.91
C VAL A 303 40.93 -25.32 15.47
N GLY A 304 40.55 -26.31 14.64
CA GLY A 304 39.59 -27.35 14.98
C GLY A 304 38.16 -27.03 14.53
N ASN A 305 37.18 -27.55 15.25
CA ASN A 305 35.78 -27.43 14.87
C ASN A 305 35.25 -26.02 15.12
N ASN A 306 34.68 -25.41 14.09
CA ASN A 306 33.93 -24.17 14.18
C ASN A 306 32.48 -24.42 13.78
N LYS A 307 31.57 -23.82 14.54
CA LYS A 307 30.13 -23.91 14.26
C LYS A 307 29.66 -22.62 13.60
N ILE A 308 29.05 -22.72 12.44
CA ILE A 308 28.43 -21.59 11.73
C ILE A 308 26.91 -21.85 11.73
N SER A 309 26.16 -20.99 12.41
CA SER A 309 24.69 -21.10 12.47
C SER A 309 24.07 -19.95 11.70
N LEU A 310 23.13 -20.27 10.82
CA LEU A 310 22.49 -19.32 9.92
C LEU A 310 21.02 -19.23 10.29
N LEU A 311 20.64 -18.10 10.89
CA LEU A 311 19.23 -17.81 11.14
C LEU A 311 18.69 -17.05 9.93
N SER A 312 17.95 -17.77 9.08
CA SER A 312 17.21 -17.20 7.94
C SER A 312 15.80 -16.85 8.39
N VAL A 313 15.33 -15.63 8.09
CA VAL A 313 14.01 -15.16 8.50
C VAL A 313 13.21 -14.72 7.28
N ALA A 314 11.97 -15.19 7.20
CA ALA A 314 11.01 -14.77 6.18
C ALA A 314 10.11 -13.64 6.71
N VAL A 315 10.21 -12.45 6.11
CA VAL A 315 9.31 -11.32 6.39
C VAL A 315 8.13 -11.35 5.41
N GLY A 316 7.12 -12.17 5.72
CA GLY A 316 5.96 -12.40 4.84
C GLY A 316 6.33 -13.18 3.57
N LEU A 317 5.33 -13.61 2.79
CA LEU A 317 5.52 -14.34 1.53
C LEU A 317 4.98 -13.54 0.33
N PRO A 318 5.56 -13.72 -0.88
CA PRO A 318 5.05 -13.06 -2.08
C PRO A 318 3.57 -13.38 -2.33
N VAL A 319 2.74 -12.35 -2.51
CA VAL A 319 1.28 -12.47 -2.70
C VAL A 319 0.83 -12.21 -4.14
N SER A 320 1.75 -11.83 -5.03
CA SER A 320 1.44 -11.55 -6.43
C SER A 320 1.64 -12.79 -7.29
N ILE A 321 0.57 -13.23 -7.97
CA ILE A 321 0.63 -14.23 -9.04
C ILE A 321 1.19 -13.54 -10.29
N LEU A 322 2.50 -13.66 -10.48
CA LEU A 322 3.12 -13.58 -11.80
C LEU A 322 4.43 -14.39 -11.76
N PHE A 323 4.28 -15.70 -11.62
CA PHE A 323 5.21 -16.66 -12.19
C PHE A 323 4.64 -17.08 -13.56
N LEU A 324 4.82 -16.22 -14.57
CA LEU A 324 4.69 -16.56 -15.99
C LEU A 324 6.01 -16.21 -16.66
#